data_AF-A0A0D2ZXI2-F1
#
_entry.id   AF-A0A0D2ZXI2-F1
#
_cell.length_a   1.000
_cell.length_b   1.000
_cell.length_c   1.000
_cell.angle_alpha   90.00
_cell.angle_beta   90.00
_cell.angle_gamma   90.00
#
_symmetry.space_group_name_H-M   'P 1'
#
loop_
_entity.id
_entity.type
_entity.pdbx_description
1 polymer ?
#
loop_
_entity_poly.entity_id
_entity_poly.type
_entity_poly.pdbx_seq_one_letter_code
_entity_poly.pdbx_strand_id
1 'polypeptide(L)'
;MPNTPTDPAVPNDGVRDAELHGTPGLDNQEISINYMMSGTKWNRKDIDVDDIFAYKVALEIMEKDEDLEPTSIYECMQRSDWIKWKEAINVELESLKKRGIFGPITMTPRDVKLQMGFCEKEK
;
A
#
# COMPACT_ATOMS: atom_id res chain seq x y z
N MET A 1 31.59 -42.29 37.40
CA MET A 1 30.25 -42.17 36.77
C MET A 1 29.93 -40.68 36.76
N PRO A 2 29.99 -39.98 35.62
CA PRO A 2 29.65 -38.56 35.55
C PRO A 2 28.14 -38.38 35.36
N ASN A 3 27.54 -37.51 36.17
CA ASN A 3 26.12 -37.18 36.17
C ASN A 3 25.83 -36.22 35.01
N THR A 4 24.94 -36.61 34.09
CA THR A 4 24.44 -35.74 33.02
C THR A 4 23.38 -34.77 33.56
N PRO A 5 23.48 -33.46 33.30
CA PRO A 5 22.42 -32.51 33.65
C PRO A 5 21.16 -32.83 32.85
N THR A 6 20.05 -33.03 33.54
CA THR A 6 18.73 -33.21 32.93
C THR A 6 18.18 -31.84 32.59
N ASP A 7 18.18 -31.47 31.31
CA ASP A 7 17.41 -30.31 30.85
C ASP A 7 15.92 -30.57 31.13
N PRO A 8 15.18 -29.60 31.69
CA PRO A 8 13.75 -29.76 31.87
C PRO A 8 13.09 -29.77 30.48
N ALA A 9 12.39 -30.87 30.18
CA ALA A 9 11.55 -30.96 29.00
C ALA A 9 10.52 -29.82 29.04
N VAL A 10 10.72 -28.82 28.19
CA VAL A 10 9.76 -27.74 27.95
C VAL A 10 8.54 -28.39 27.32
N PRO A 11 7.35 -28.37 27.97
CA PRO A 11 6.14 -28.84 27.34
C PRO A 11 5.83 -27.89 26.18
N ASN A 12 6.07 -28.37 24.96
CA ASN A 12 5.53 -27.76 23.75
C ASN A 12 4.05 -28.15 23.67
N ASP A 13 3.22 -27.43 24.41
CA ASP A 13 1.80 -27.36 24.10
C ASP A 13 1.26 -25.98 24.49
N GLY A 14 1.96 -24.97 23.97
CA GLY A 14 1.36 -23.67 23.73
C GLY A 14 0.70 -23.71 22.35
N VAL A 15 -0.22 -24.64 22.12
CA VAL A 15 -1.25 -24.40 21.11
C VAL A 15 -1.92 -23.13 21.59
N ARG A 16 -1.58 -22.03 20.92
CA ARG A 16 -2.44 -20.86 20.95
C ARG A 16 -3.71 -21.38 20.31
N ASP A 17 -4.66 -21.78 21.13
CA ASP A 17 -6.05 -21.86 20.75
C ASP A 17 -6.42 -20.42 20.37
N ALA A 18 -6.01 -20.00 19.17
CA ALA A 18 -6.88 -19.18 18.39
C ALA A 18 -8.11 -20.07 18.22
N GLU A 19 -9.03 -20.00 19.19
CA GLU A 19 -10.40 -20.43 18.99
C GLU A 19 -10.73 -19.91 17.61
N LEU A 20 -10.93 -20.86 16.69
CA LEU A 20 -11.45 -20.60 15.37
C LEU A 20 -12.85 -20.04 15.63
N HIS A 21 -12.94 -18.75 15.91
CA HIS A 21 -14.17 -17.97 15.92
C HIS A 21 -14.69 -17.78 14.48
N GLY A 22 -14.46 -18.77 13.63
CA GLY A 22 -15.30 -19.05 12.48
C GLY A 22 -16.16 -20.23 12.87
N THR A 23 -17.32 -19.96 13.46
CA THR A 23 -18.39 -20.94 13.54
C THR A 23 -18.54 -21.59 12.16
N PRO A 24 -18.68 -22.92 12.06
CA PRO A 24 -18.88 -23.58 10.77
C PRO A 24 -20.22 -23.14 10.15
N GLY A 25 -20.19 -22.07 9.36
CA GLY A 25 -21.14 -21.79 8.28
C GLY A 25 -22.48 -21.11 8.59
N LEU A 26 -22.62 -20.13 9.49
CA LEU A 26 -23.96 -19.58 9.79
C LEU A 26 -24.23 -18.07 9.79
N ASP A 27 -23.27 -17.19 9.64
CA ASP A 27 -23.55 -15.75 9.53
C ASP A 27 -22.85 -15.12 8.34
N ASN A 28 -23.53 -15.17 7.20
CA ASN A 28 -23.19 -14.35 6.03
C ASN A 28 -23.60 -12.89 6.26
N GLN A 29 -23.68 -12.44 7.52
CA GLN A 29 -24.33 -11.21 7.91
C GLN A 29 -23.26 -10.12 8.09
N GLU A 30 -23.10 -9.28 7.07
CA GLU A 30 -22.17 -8.15 7.04
C GLU A 30 -22.88 -6.87 7.50
N ILE A 31 -22.25 -6.07 8.36
CA ILE A 31 -22.78 -4.77 8.78
C ILE A 31 -22.37 -3.68 7.78
N SER A 32 -23.26 -2.74 7.45
CA SER A 32 -22.89 -1.65 6.53
C SER A 32 -21.82 -0.72 7.12
N ILE A 33 -21.04 -0.07 6.26
CA ILE A 33 -19.99 0.89 6.67
C ILE A 33 -20.58 2.03 7.53
N ASN A 34 -21.84 2.40 7.30
CA ASN A 34 -22.57 3.41 8.06
C ASN A 34 -23.55 2.81 9.10
N TYR A 35 -23.31 1.59 9.59
CA TYR A 35 -24.22 0.84 10.48
C TYR A 35 -24.71 1.66 11.69
N MET A 36 -23.87 2.49 12.30
CA MET A 36 -24.29 3.33 13.44
C MET A 36 -25.43 4.30 13.09
N MET A 37 -25.52 4.71 11.83
CA MET A 37 -26.54 5.63 11.33
C MET A 37 -27.73 4.89 10.72
N SER A 38 -27.48 3.76 10.04
CA SER A 38 -28.48 3.06 9.24
C SER A 38 -29.05 1.79 9.90
N GLY A 39 -28.36 1.22 10.88
CA GLY A 39 -28.69 -0.08 11.49
C GLY A 39 -28.66 -1.27 10.52
N THR A 40 -28.09 -1.11 9.32
CA THR A 40 -28.26 -2.07 8.22
C THR A 40 -27.31 -3.26 8.31
N LYS A 41 -27.89 -4.47 8.21
CA LYS A 41 -27.14 -5.73 8.08
C LYS A 41 -27.52 -6.41 6.77
N TRP A 42 -26.53 -7.00 6.11
CA TRP A 42 -26.59 -7.57 4.78
C TRP A 42 -26.30 -9.07 4.83
N ASN A 43 -27.14 -9.91 4.23
CA ASN A 43 -26.82 -11.33 4.07
C ASN A 43 -26.09 -11.55 2.74
N ARG A 44 -24.81 -11.91 2.77
CA ARG A 44 -23.97 -12.19 1.58
C ARG A 44 -24.53 -13.28 0.69
N LYS A 45 -25.34 -14.20 1.22
CA LYS A 45 -26.01 -15.24 0.42
C LYS A 45 -27.13 -14.69 -0.46
N ASP A 46 -27.73 -13.57 -0.05
CA ASP A 46 -28.85 -12.95 -0.74
C ASP A 46 -28.41 -11.79 -1.65
N ILE A 47 -27.12 -11.44 -1.60
CA ILE A 47 -26.53 -10.41 -2.44
C ILE A 47 -25.84 -11.11 -3.63
N ASP A 48 -26.52 -11.08 -4.76
CA ASP A 48 -25.91 -11.36 -6.05
C ASP A 48 -25.22 -10.08 -6.54
N VAL A 49 -23.91 -9.98 -6.31
CA VAL A 49 -23.11 -8.90 -6.92
C VAL A 49 -22.81 -9.33 -8.35
N ASP A 50 -23.69 -8.96 -9.26
CA ASP A 50 -23.47 -9.27 -10.67
C ASP A 50 -22.29 -8.44 -11.24
N ASP A 51 -21.62 -8.99 -12.25
CA ASP A 51 -20.47 -8.35 -12.90
C ASP A 51 -20.81 -6.97 -13.47
N ILE A 52 -22.07 -6.74 -13.83
CA ILE A 52 -22.56 -5.46 -14.39
C ILE A 52 -22.64 -4.40 -13.27
N PHE A 53 -23.07 -4.77 -12.06
CA PHE A 53 -23.12 -3.91 -10.89
C PHE A 53 -21.71 -3.55 -10.45
N ALA A 54 -20.81 -4.53 -10.33
CA ALA A 54 -19.41 -4.26 -10.02
C ALA A 54 -18.76 -3.32 -11.06
N TYR A 55 -19.03 -3.56 -12.35
CA TYR A 55 -18.57 -2.70 -13.44
C TYR A 55 -19.11 -1.27 -13.34
N LYS A 56 -20.41 -1.09 -13.06
CA LYS A 56 -21.03 0.23 -12.88
C LYS A 56 -20.44 0.99 -11.70
N VAL A 57 -20.23 0.32 -10.57
CA VAL A 57 -19.58 0.93 -9.39
C VAL A 57 -18.16 1.36 -9.73
N ALA A 58 -17.40 0.52 -10.45
CA ALA A 58 -16.06 0.88 -10.91
C ALA A 58 -16.07 2.11 -11.83
N LEU A 59 -16.99 2.17 -12.80
CA LEU A 59 -17.16 3.35 -13.65
C LEU A 59 -17.52 4.59 -12.85
N GLU A 60 -18.45 4.51 -11.90
CA GLU A 60 -18.84 5.65 -11.06
C GLU A 60 -17.72 6.17 -10.15
N ILE A 61 -16.76 5.32 -9.80
CA ILE A 61 -15.55 5.72 -9.06
C ILE A 61 -14.55 6.36 -10.03
N MET A 62 -14.38 5.80 -11.23
CA MET A 62 -13.49 6.33 -12.27
C MET A 62 -13.97 7.67 -12.83
N GLU A 63 -15.28 7.89 -12.97
CA GLU A 63 -15.87 9.11 -13.54
C GLU A 63 -15.88 10.29 -12.55
N LYS A 64 -15.75 10.03 -11.24
CA LYS A 64 -15.58 11.07 -10.21
C LYS A 64 -14.10 11.48 -10.15
N ASP A 65 -13.69 12.12 -11.23
CA ASP A 65 -12.34 12.57 -11.65
C ASP A 65 -11.44 13.19 -10.56
N GLU A 66 -11.98 13.60 -9.41
CA GLU A 66 -11.24 14.36 -8.38
C GLU A 66 -10.14 13.57 -7.66
N ASP A 67 -10.23 12.23 -7.63
CA ASP A 67 -9.29 11.40 -6.85
C ASP A 67 -8.61 10.29 -7.66
N LEU A 68 -8.58 10.41 -8.99
CA LEU A 68 -7.77 9.53 -9.81
C LEU A 68 -6.28 9.78 -9.51
N GLU A 69 -5.53 8.67 -9.40
CA GLU A 69 -4.08 8.74 -9.26
C GLU A 69 -3.49 9.37 -10.53
N PRO A 70 -2.66 10.42 -10.40
CA PRO A 70 -2.04 11.04 -11.56
C PRO A 70 -1.10 10.03 -12.24
N THR A 71 -1.24 9.91 -13.55
CA THR A 71 -0.47 8.97 -14.38
C THR A 71 0.83 9.60 -14.90
N SER A 72 0.97 10.92 -14.75
CA SER A 72 2.15 11.67 -15.17
C SER A 72 2.56 12.73 -14.15
N ILE A 73 3.84 13.10 -14.18
CA ILE A 73 4.36 14.22 -13.36
C ILE A 73 3.62 15.52 -13.68
N TYR A 74 3.25 15.73 -14.94
CA TYR A 74 2.51 16.92 -15.34
C TYR A 74 1.15 16.99 -14.63
N GLU A 75 0.41 15.88 -14.56
CA GLU A 75 -0.84 15.80 -13.79
C GLU A 75 -0.62 16.03 -12.30
N CYS A 76 0.44 15.43 -11.70
CA CYS A 76 0.80 15.71 -10.31
C CYS A 76 0.99 17.20 -10.03
N MET A 77 1.61 17.93 -10.97
CA MET A 77 1.89 19.36 -10.83
C MET A 77 0.65 20.25 -10.93
N GLN A 78 -0.46 19.75 -11.51
CA GLN A 78 -1.71 20.49 -11.62
C GLN A 78 -2.63 20.30 -10.40
N ARG A 79 -2.38 19.30 -9.55
CA ARG A 79 -3.18 19.08 -8.33
C ARG A 79 -2.99 20.22 -7.33
N SER A 80 -4.04 20.49 -6.56
CA SER A 80 -4.07 21.59 -5.57
C SER A 80 -3.05 21.42 -4.44
N ASP A 81 -2.66 20.19 -4.13
CA ASP A 81 -1.68 19.83 -3.11
C ASP A 81 -0.22 19.88 -3.61
N TRP A 82 0.01 20.12 -4.91
CA TRP A 82 1.35 20.19 -5.51
C TRP A 82 2.29 21.16 -4.78
N ILE A 83 1.76 22.31 -4.32
CA ILE A 83 2.57 23.30 -3.61
C ILE A 83 3.15 22.72 -2.31
N LYS A 84 2.36 21.95 -1.55
CA LYS A 84 2.82 21.30 -0.31
C LYS A 84 3.85 20.21 -0.62
N TRP A 85 3.61 19.41 -1.67
CA TRP A 85 4.58 18.42 -2.12
C TRP A 85 5.91 19.05 -2.54
N LYS A 86 5.86 20.14 -3.30
CA LYS A 86 7.04 20.89 -3.72
C LYS A 86 7.83 21.43 -2.54
N GLU A 87 7.15 21.95 -1.51
CA GLU A 87 7.79 22.37 -0.27
C GLU A 87 8.47 21.20 0.45
N ALA A 88 7.76 20.08 0.63
CA ALA A 88 8.31 18.89 1.28
C ALA A 88 9.55 18.34 0.54
N ILE A 89 9.51 18.30 -0.79
CA ILE A 89 10.64 17.89 -1.64
C ILE A 89 11.84 18.82 -1.41
N ASN A 90 11.62 20.14 -1.38
CA ASN A 90 12.70 21.10 -1.16
C ASN A 90 13.31 20.97 0.25
N VAL A 91 12.48 20.77 1.27
CA VAL A 91 12.96 20.57 2.65
C VAL A 91 13.84 19.33 2.74
N GLU A 92 13.44 18.22 2.12
CA GLU A 92 14.23 17.00 2.12
C GLU A 92 15.54 17.19 1.34
N LEU A 93 15.51 17.82 0.16
CA LEU A 93 16.71 18.10 -0.63
C LEU A 93 17.74 18.96 0.15
N GLU A 94 17.28 19.98 0.87
CA GLU A 94 18.18 20.82 1.69
C GLU A 94 18.73 20.06 2.91
N SER A 95 17.92 19.19 3.53
CA SER A 95 18.38 18.29 4.59
C SER A 95 19.48 17.34 4.09
N LEU A 96 19.27 16.72 2.93
CA LEU A 96 20.22 15.82 2.28
C LEU A 96 21.52 16.54 1.90
N LYS A 97 21.41 17.73 1.33
CA LYS A 97 22.55 18.60 1.00
C LYS A 97 23.36 18.98 2.24
N LYS A 98 22.69 19.33 3.35
CA LYS A 98 23.35 19.65 4.62
C LYS A 98 24.13 18.46 5.19
N ARG A 99 23.65 17.24 4.97
CA ARG A 99 24.34 16.00 5.37
C ARG A 99 25.50 15.60 4.44
N GLY A 100 25.63 16.25 3.28
CA GLY A 100 26.69 15.95 2.31
C GLY A 100 26.53 14.59 1.62
N ILE A 101 25.30 14.08 1.49
CA ILE A 101 25.05 12.75 0.88
C ILE A 101 25.31 12.72 -0.62
N PHE A 102 25.28 13.87 -1.29
CA PHE A 102 25.58 13.97 -2.71
C PHE A 102 27.09 13.98 -2.92
N GLY A 103 27.62 12.86 -3.40
CA GLY A 103 29.01 12.75 -3.84
C GLY A 103 29.27 13.53 -5.14
N PRO A 104 30.54 13.62 -5.56
CA PRO A 104 30.89 14.20 -6.86
C PRO A 104 30.14 13.50 -7.99
N ILE A 105 29.55 14.28 -8.90
CA ILE A 105 28.95 13.74 -10.12
C ILE A 105 30.09 13.24 -11.01
N THR A 106 30.38 11.93 -10.94
CA THR A 106 31.37 11.29 -11.81
C THR A 106 30.68 10.80 -13.07
N MET A 107 31.22 11.15 -14.23
CA MET A 107 30.74 10.63 -15.49
C MET A 107 30.84 9.11 -15.47
N THR A 108 29.74 8.42 -15.75
CA THR A 108 29.75 6.97 -15.85
C THR A 108 30.77 6.56 -16.91
N PRO A 109 31.70 5.62 -16.62
CA PRO A 109 32.64 5.14 -17.62
C PRO A 109 31.93 4.59 -18.87
N ARG A 110 32.52 4.82 -20.05
CA ARG A 110 31.91 4.50 -21.36
C ARG A 110 31.52 3.02 -21.51
N ASP A 111 32.20 2.13 -20.81
CA ASP A 111 32.00 0.68 -20.93
C ASP A 111 30.93 0.14 -19.96
N VAL A 112 30.32 1.02 -19.14
CA VAL A 112 29.20 0.66 -18.27
C VAL A 112 27.90 0.83 -19.04
N LYS A 113 27.24 -0.30 -19.34
CA LYS A 113 25.91 -0.29 -19.92
C LYS A 113 24.90 0.24 -18.89
N LEU A 114 24.57 1.52 -18.99
CA LEU A 114 23.49 2.12 -18.21
C LEU A 114 22.16 1.50 -18.65
N GLN A 115 21.45 0.84 -17.74
CA GLN A 115 20.14 0.24 -18.02
C GLN A 115 19.00 1.27 -18.02
N MET A 116 19.29 2.55 -18.31
CA MET A 116 18.26 3.58 -18.43
C MET A 116 18.58 4.54 -19.58
N GLY A 117 17.61 4.67 -20.49
CA GLY A 117 17.63 5.63 -21.58
C GLY A 117 17.42 7.04 -21.06
N PHE A 118 18.51 7.78 -20.92
CA PHE A 118 18.43 9.24 -20.96
C PHE A 118 18.41 9.66 -22.43
N CYS A 119 17.35 10.38 -22.81
CA CYS A 119 17.21 11.02 -24.11
C CYS A 119 18.27 12.13 -24.20
N GLU A 120 19.28 11.93 -25.06
CA GLU A 120 20.16 13.01 -25.50
C GLU A 120 19.29 14.06 -26.21
N LYS A 121 19.16 15.23 -25.61
CA LYS A 121 18.83 16.44 -26.37
C LYS A 121 20.15 17.01 -26.85
N GLU A 122 20.49 16.68 -28.09
CA GLU A 122 21.50 17.41 -28.83
C GLU A 122 21.07 18.88 -29.00
N LYS A 123 22.06 19.75 -29.01
CA LYS A 123 21.96 21.20 -29.04
C LYS A 123 22.09 21.73 -30.46
#